data_AF-W7CBB1-F1
#
_entry.id   AF-W7CBB1-F1
#
_cell.length_a   1.000
_cell.length_b   1.000
_cell.length_c   1.000
_cell.angle_alpha   90.00
_cell.angle_beta   90.00
_cell.angle_gamma   90.00
#
_symmetry.space_group_name_H-M   'P 1'
#
loop_
_entity.id
_entity.type
_entity.pdbx_description
1 polymer ?
#
loop_
_entity_poly.entity_id
_entity_poly.type
_entity_poly.pdbx_seq_one_letter_code
_entity_poly.pdbx_strand_id
1 'polypeptide(L)'
;MGNTILKKNKREIYEEGEAFLFDPIKQKIYIEEQDLDKLWIENRKQYGYAGHFALSKISMLDETKKAVAMSSKDFNQVMKSGTMDYYEKPIPGLIELQLWYYTPIIVDNIIDPFSLYVSLKDDEDPRVALEVSELLQLQLGDSV
;
A
#
# COMPACT_ATOMS: atom_id res chain seq x y z
N MET A 1 19.37 -29.25 12.31
CA MET A 1 18.96 -27.92 11.83
C MET A 1 17.70 -27.56 12.58
N GLY A 2 17.78 -26.62 13.52
CA GLY A 2 16.65 -26.29 14.39
C GLY A 2 15.60 -25.52 13.61
N ASN A 3 14.41 -26.10 13.46
CA ASN A 3 13.23 -25.36 13.05
C ASN A 3 12.97 -24.29 14.12
N THR A 4 13.26 -23.04 13.80
CA THR A 4 12.86 -21.93 14.67
C THR A 4 11.36 -21.76 14.49
N ILE A 5 10.59 -22.50 15.29
CA ILE A 5 9.18 -22.17 15.50
C ILE A 5 9.19 -20.80 16.18
N LEU A 6 8.61 -19.79 15.53
CA LEU A 6 8.25 -18.56 16.20
C LEU A 6 7.32 -18.98 17.34
N LYS A 7 7.82 -18.93 18.58
CA LYS A 7 7.04 -19.27 19.78
C LYS A 7 5.87 -18.30 20.01
N LYS A 8 5.85 -17.18 19.27
CA LYS A 8 4.93 -16.08 19.42
C LYS A 8 3.79 -16.16 18.41
N ASN A 9 2.59 -15.82 18.86
CA ASN A 9 1.45 -15.65 17.98
C ASN A 9 1.54 -14.31 17.21
N LYS A 10 0.64 -14.10 16.24
CA LYS A 10 0.67 -12.90 15.38
C LYS A 10 0.54 -11.60 16.18
N ARG A 11 -0.31 -11.60 17.22
CA ARG A 11 -0.54 -10.45 18.09
C ARG A 11 0.70 -10.08 18.88
N GLU A 12 1.36 -11.05 19.50
CA GLU A 12 2.62 -10.82 20.22
C GLU A 12 3.72 -10.27 19.31
N ILE A 13 3.81 -10.76 18.06
CA ILE A 13 4.76 -10.22 17.08
C ILE A 13 4.42 -8.78 16.71
N TYR A 14 3.14 -8.48 16.51
CA TYR A 14 2.69 -7.12 16.21
C TYR A 14 2.97 -6.16 17.35
N GLU A 15 2.59 -6.49 18.59
CA GLU A 15 2.76 -5.61 19.76
C GLU A 15 4.23 -5.27 20.02
N GLU A 16 5.15 -6.20 19.78
CA GLU A 16 6.59 -5.94 19.89
C GLU A 16 7.16 -5.15 18.70
N GLY A 17 6.55 -5.33 17.53
CA GLY A 17 6.99 -4.73 16.26
C GLY A 17 6.37 -3.36 15.96
N GLU A 18 5.26 -3.01 16.60
CA GLU A 18 4.43 -1.85 16.25
C GLU A 18 5.24 -0.55 16.28
N ALA A 19 6.12 -0.39 17.26
CA ALA A 19 6.99 0.78 17.40
C ALA A 19 7.97 0.98 16.22
N PHE A 20 8.20 -0.06 15.42
CA PHE A 20 9.05 -0.02 14.23
C PHE A 20 8.25 0.14 12.93
N LEU A 21 6.91 0.08 12.99
CA LEU A 21 6.05 0.34 11.85
C LEU A 21 5.95 1.85 11.63
N PHE A 22 6.19 2.27 10.38
CA PHE A 22 6.12 3.66 9.97
C PHE A 22 5.36 3.77 8.65
N ASP A 23 4.82 4.97 8.39
CA ASP A 23 4.12 5.25 7.14
C ASP A 23 5.05 4.94 5.95
N PRO A 24 4.69 3.95 5.10
CA PRO A 24 5.55 3.56 4.00
C PRO A 24 5.68 4.65 2.93
N ILE A 25 4.75 5.60 2.88
CA ILE A 25 4.64 6.59 1.82
C ILE A 25 5.70 7.67 2.01
N LYS A 26 6.64 7.73 1.07
CA LYS A 26 7.62 8.82 0.98
C LYS A 26 7.05 10.02 0.23
N GLN A 27 6.31 9.77 -0.85
CA GLN A 27 5.74 10.80 -1.72
C GLN A 27 4.54 10.24 -2.47
N LYS A 28 3.56 11.11 -2.76
CA LYS A 28 2.47 10.82 -3.70
C LYS A 28 2.70 11.62 -4.98
N ILE A 29 2.59 10.96 -6.13
CA ILE A 29 2.60 11.59 -7.45
C ILE A 29 1.41 11.09 -8.26
N TYR A 30 1.16 11.74 -9.39
CA TYR A 30 0.01 11.45 -10.23
C TYR A 30 0.45 11.21 -11.67
N ILE A 31 -0.08 10.14 -12.27
CA ILE A 31 0.30 9.67 -13.60
C ILE A 31 -0.95 9.32 -14.42
N GLU A 32 -0.80 9.30 -15.74
CA GLU A 32 -1.84 8.83 -16.64
C GLU A 32 -2.02 7.31 -16.53
N GLU A 33 -3.26 6.82 -16.70
CA GLU A 33 -3.54 5.39 -16.62
C GLU A 33 -2.77 4.57 -17.67
N GLN A 34 -2.62 5.13 -18.88
CA GLN A 34 -1.85 4.50 -19.96
C GLN A 34 -0.37 4.29 -19.59
N ASP A 35 0.21 5.13 -18.74
CA ASP A 35 1.61 4.99 -18.34
C ASP A 35 1.75 3.92 -17.26
N LEU A 36 0.75 3.78 -16.38
CA LEU A 36 0.68 2.64 -15.46
C LEU A 36 0.61 1.32 -16.23
N ASP A 37 -0.23 1.24 -17.27
CA ASP A 37 -0.36 0.03 -18.10
C ASP A 37 0.96 -0.33 -18.80
N LYS A 38 1.68 0.67 -19.35
CA LYS A 38 3.02 0.46 -19.93
C LYS A 38 3.98 -0.09 -18.88
N LEU A 39 4.00 0.48 -17.68
CA LEU A 39 4.86 -0.01 -16.60
C LEU A 39 4.59 -1.46 -16.25
N TRP A 40 3.33 -1.89 -16.25
CA TRP A 40 2.95 -3.28 -15.97
C TRP A 40 3.48 -4.22 -17.05
N ILE A 41 3.31 -3.85 -18.32
CA ILE A 41 3.70 -4.66 -19.48
C ILE A 41 5.22 -4.76 -19.59
N GLU A 42 5.93 -3.63 -19.53
CA GLU A 42 7.37 -3.56 -19.74
C GLU A 42 8.15 -4.23 -18.60
N ASN A 43 7.72 -4.02 -17.35
CA ASN A 43 8.39 -4.59 -16.19
C ASN A 43 7.88 -5.99 -15.82
N ARG A 44 6.83 -6.49 -16.49
CA ARG A 44 6.10 -7.72 -16.13
C ARG A 44 5.80 -7.81 -14.64
N LYS A 45 5.47 -6.68 -14.04
CA LYS A 45 5.31 -6.50 -12.60
C LYS A 45 4.01 -5.78 -12.34
N GLN A 46 3.14 -6.42 -11.56
CA GLN A 46 1.93 -5.79 -11.06
C GLN A 46 2.28 -4.93 -9.85
N TYR A 47 1.65 -3.77 -9.75
CA TYR A 47 1.76 -2.88 -8.59
C TYR A 47 0.50 -3.04 -7.74
N GLY A 48 0.68 -3.17 -6.43
CA GLY A 48 -0.42 -3.38 -5.50
C GLY A 48 -1.28 -2.12 -5.40
N TYR A 49 -2.60 -2.31 -5.34
CA TYR A 49 -3.53 -1.24 -4.98
C TYR A 49 -3.19 -0.70 -3.59
N ALA A 50 -3.31 0.61 -3.41
CA ALA A 50 -2.86 1.30 -2.20
C ALA A 50 -3.86 2.34 -1.68
N GLY A 51 -3.63 2.83 -0.46
CA GLY A 51 -4.43 3.87 0.18
C GLY A 51 -5.93 3.58 0.23
N HIS A 52 -6.75 4.61 0.08
CA HIS A 52 -8.21 4.49 0.08
C HIS A 52 -8.74 3.53 -0.99
N PHE A 53 -8.06 3.44 -2.14
CA PHE A 53 -8.49 2.55 -3.20
C PHE A 53 -8.37 1.09 -2.76
N ALA A 54 -7.24 0.73 -2.17
CA ALA A 54 -7.05 -0.59 -1.57
C ALA A 54 -8.13 -0.89 -0.52
N LEU A 55 -8.36 0.06 0.40
CA LEU A 55 -9.34 -0.13 1.46
C LEU A 55 -10.75 -0.33 0.88
N SER A 56 -11.18 0.45 -0.11
CA SER A 56 -12.48 0.30 -0.76
C SER A 56 -12.69 -1.05 -1.47
N LYS A 57 -11.60 -1.76 -1.82
CA LYS A 57 -11.69 -3.10 -2.43
C LYS A 57 -11.91 -4.22 -1.41
N ILE A 58 -11.70 -3.94 -0.12
CA ILE A 58 -11.78 -4.93 0.97
C ILE A 58 -12.71 -4.51 2.11
N SER A 59 -13.43 -3.38 1.96
CA SER A 59 -14.33 -2.80 2.96
C SER A 59 -15.68 -2.46 2.35
N MET A 60 -16.58 -1.90 3.16
CA MET A 60 -17.87 -1.37 2.71
C MET A 60 -17.80 0.09 2.25
N LEU A 61 -16.60 0.69 2.15
CA LEU A 61 -16.43 2.06 1.67
C LEU A 61 -16.69 2.16 0.17
N ASP A 62 -17.18 3.31 -0.25
CA ASP A 62 -17.34 3.64 -1.66
C ASP A 62 -15.99 3.57 -2.39
N GLU A 63 -16.02 3.11 -3.64
CA GLU A 63 -14.84 3.03 -4.48
C GLU A 63 -14.23 4.43 -4.69
N THR A 64 -12.93 4.54 -4.40
CA THR A 64 -12.19 5.79 -4.57
C THR A 64 -11.42 5.83 -5.89
N LYS A 65 -10.77 6.97 -6.17
CA LYS A 65 -9.83 7.06 -7.29
C LYS A 65 -8.75 5.99 -7.17
N LYS A 66 -8.41 5.37 -8.30
CA LYS A 66 -7.39 4.33 -8.40
C LYS A 66 -6.06 4.84 -7.84
N ALA A 67 -5.45 4.02 -6.99
CA ALA A 67 -4.16 4.29 -6.38
C ALA A 67 -3.34 3.00 -6.28
N VAL A 68 -2.03 3.11 -6.55
CA VAL A 68 -1.09 1.99 -6.53
C VAL A 68 0.21 2.37 -5.82
N ALA A 69 0.96 1.39 -5.32
CA ALA A 69 2.25 1.61 -4.66
C ALA A 69 3.44 1.09 -5.48
N MET A 70 4.55 1.82 -5.42
CA MET A 70 5.84 1.47 -6.02
C MET A 70 6.98 1.93 -5.10
N SER A 71 8.12 1.23 -5.09
CA SER A 71 9.28 1.75 -4.37
C SER A 71 9.85 2.99 -5.06
N SER A 72 10.36 3.95 -4.28
CA SER A 72 11.07 5.12 -4.83
C SER A 72 12.28 4.71 -5.67
N LYS A 73 12.89 3.55 -5.37
CA LYS A 73 14.01 3.00 -6.13
C LYS A 73 13.59 2.57 -7.53
N ASP A 74 12.48 1.85 -7.65
CA ASP A 74 11.94 1.38 -8.93
C ASP A 74 11.51 2.58 -9.78
N PHE A 75 10.85 3.57 -9.16
CA PHE A 75 10.45 4.80 -9.84
C PHE A 75 11.65 5.55 -10.44
N ASN A 76 12.75 5.69 -9.68
CA ASN A 76 13.96 6.33 -10.19
C ASN A 76 14.60 5.58 -11.36
N GLN A 77 14.38 4.27 -11.49
CA GLN A 77 14.86 3.50 -12.64
C GLN A 77 13.99 3.78 -13.87
N VAL A 78 12.67 3.80 -13.70
CA VAL A 78 11.70 4.18 -14.74
C VAL A 78 11.95 5.60 -15.27
N MET A 79 12.20 6.56 -14.38
CA MET A 79 12.46 7.93 -14.81
C MET A 79 13.77 8.07 -15.60
N LYS A 80 14.76 7.22 -15.32
CA LYS A 80 16.02 7.20 -16.09
C LYS A 80 15.86 6.66 -17.50
N SER A 81 14.88 5.79 -17.75
CA SER A 81 14.55 5.34 -19.12
C SER A 81 13.71 6.34 -19.90
N GLY A 82 13.23 7.42 -19.27
CA GLY A 82 12.46 8.49 -19.92
C GLY A 82 11.03 8.08 -20.29
N THR A 83 10.46 7.10 -19.57
CA THR A 83 9.26 6.38 -20.01
C THR A 83 7.94 7.07 -19.64
N MET A 84 7.95 8.10 -18.78
CA MET A 84 6.71 8.61 -18.19
C MET A 84 6.85 10.04 -17.65
N ASP A 85 5.79 10.85 -17.80
CA ASP A 85 5.61 12.13 -17.13
C ASP A 85 4.80 11.94 -15.83
N TYR A 86 5.01 12.80 -14.84
CA TYR A 86 4.25 12.78 -13.59
C TYR A 86 3.95 14.18 -13.08
N TYR A 87 2.96 14.27 -12.20
CA TYR A 87 2.52 15.50 -11.56
C TYR A 87 2.64 15.37 -10.05
N GLU A 88 3.02 16.46 -9.39
CA GLU A 88 3.15 16.51 -7.92
C GLU A 88 1.83 16.82 -7.20
N LYS A 89 0.80 17.25 -7.94
CA LYS A 89 -0.50 17.62 -7.40
C LYS A 89 -1.60 16.77 -8.01
N PRO A 90 -2.69 16.48 -7.26
CA PRO A 90 -3.79 15.69 -7.76
C PRO A 90 -4.49 16.43 -8.90
N ILE A 91 -4.62 15.75 -10.05
CA ILE A 91 -5.36 16.22 -11.22
C ILE A 91 -6.52 15.24 -11.48
N PRO A 92 -7.74 15.73 -11.76
CA PRO A 92 -8.85 14.86 -12.14
C PRO A 92 -8.49 13.97 -13.34
N GLY A 93 -8.77 12.66 -13.22
CA GLY A 93 -8.47 11.68 -14.26
C GLY A 93 -7.14 10.95 -14.08
N LEU A 94 -6.21 11.47 -13.26
CA LEU A 94 -4.94 10.81 -13.00
C LEU A 94 -5.04 9.79 -11.86
N ILE A 95 -4.17 8.79 -11.93
CA ILE A 95 -3.98 7.76 -10.91
C ILE A 95 -2.96 8.26 -9.88
N GLU A 96 -3.24 8.02 -8.60
CA GLU A 96 -2.24 8.23 -7.54
C GLU A 96 -1.22 7.09 -7.53
N LEU A 97 0.06 7.43 -7.67
CA LEU A 97 1.18 6.52 -7.48
C LEU A 97 1.90 6.89 -6.18
N GLN A 98 1.80 6.01 -5.17
CA GLN A 98 2.48 6.15 -3.89
C GLN A 98 3.90 5.62 -4.00
N LEU A 99 4.88 6.52 -3.86
CA LEU A 99 6.29 6.18 -3.82
C LEU A 99 6.69 5.82 -2.39
N TRP A 100 7.08 4.57 -2.19
CA TRP A 100 7.38 4.03 -0.87
C TRP A 100 8.87 4.04 -0.55
N TYR A 101 9.21 4.03 0.74
CA TYR A 101 10.58 3.88 1.24
C TYR A 101 11.18 2.50 0.92
N TYR A 102 10.33 1.47 0.85
CA TYR A 102 10.69 0.10 0.57
C TYR A 102 9.84 -0.47 -0.57
N THR A 103 10.19 -1.68 -1.05
CA THR A 103 9.39 -2.37 -2.06
C THR A 103 8.08 -2.85 -1.43
N PRO A 104 6.92 -2.40 -1.94
CA PRO A 104 5.63 -2.86 -1.42
C PRO A 104 5.51 -4.38 -1.54
N ILE A 105 5.05 -5.01 -0.48
CA ILE A 105 4.65 -6.42 -0.51
C ILE A 105 3.20 -6.45 -1.02
N ILE A 106 2.89 -7.36 -1.92
CA ILE A 106 1.57 -7.46 -2.56
C ILE A 106 0.90 -8.76 -2.13
N VAL A 107 -0.35 -8.67 -1.68
CA VAL A 107 -1.23 -9.78 -1.30
C VAL A 107 -2.55 -9.60 -2.05
N ASP A 108 -2.91 -10.57 -2.91
CA ASP A 108 -4.15 -10.57 -3.69
C ASP A 108 -4.45 -9.25 -4.45
N ASN A 109 -3.40 -8.67 -5.05
CA ASN A 109 -3.39 -7.40 -5.81
C ASN A 109 -3.40 -6.11 -4.98
N ILE A 110 -3.40 -6.21 -3.66
CA ILE A 110 -3.37 -5.07 -2.74
C ILE A 110 -2.01 -5.05 -2.04
N ILE A 111 -1.56 -3.89 -1.58
CA ILE A 111 -0.42 -3.84 -0.64
C ILE A 111 -0.70 -4.68 0.61
N ASP A 112 0.36 -5.08 1.33
CA ASP A 112 0.17 -5.87 2.55
C ASP A 112 -0.72 -5.12 3.58
N PRO A 113 -1.60 -5.83 4.30
CA PRO A 113 -2.56 -5.21 5.22
C PRO A 113 -1.97 -4.36 6.34
N PHE A 114 -0.77 -4.69 6.83
CA PHE A 114 -0.14 -3.90 7.90
C PHE A 114 0.37 -2.56 7.37
N SER A 115 0.99 -2.56 6.19
CA SER A 115 1.36 -1.31 5.52
C SER A 115 0.14 -0.47 5.16
N LEU A 116 -0.96 -1.10 4.71
CA LEU A 116 -2.23 -0.40 4.47
C LEU A 116 -2.75 0.26 5.76
N TYR A 117 -2.79 -0.50 6.86
CA TYR A 117 -3.17 0.02 8.17
C TYR A 117 -2.32 1.23 8.57
N VAL A 118 -0.99 1.11 8.54
CA VAL A 118 -0.10 2.19 8.98
C VAL A 118 -0.24 3.43 8.10
N SER A 119 -0.50 3.28 6.80
CA SER A 119 -0.70 4.43 5.89
C SER A 119 -2.03 5.17 6.06
N LEU A 120 -3.02 4.59 6.77
CA LEU A 120 -4.38 5.13 6.92
C LEU A 120 -4.84 5.26 8.37
N LYS A 121 -4.09 4.79 9.36
CA LYS A 121 -4.50 4.79 10.79
C LYS A 121 -4.75 6.21 11.34
N ASP A 122 -4.12 7.22 10.76
CA ASP A 122 -4.22 8.62 11.16
C ASP A 122 -5.13 9.42 10.21
N ASP A 123 -5.98 8.75 9.40
CA ASP A 123 -6.95 9.40 8.52
C ASP A 123 -8.05 10.14 9.31
N GLU A 124 -8.49 11.29 8.81
CA GLU A 124 -9.48 12.14 9.48
C GLU A 124 -10.92 11.63 9.32
N ASP A 125 -11.21 10.80 8.32
CA ASP A 125 -12.55 10.25 8.10
C ASP A 125 -12.83 9.12 9.10
N PRO A 126 -13.83 9.27 9.99
CA PRO A 126 -14.16 8.23 10.98
C PRO A 126 -14.57 6.90 10.36
N ARG A 127 -15.05 6.89 9.10
CA ARG A 127 -15.40 5.66 8.38
C ARG A 127 -14.15 4.90 7.96
N VAL A 128 -13.10 5.61 7.56
CA VAL A 128 -11.80 5.02 7.24
C VAL A 128 -11.17 4.46 8.51
N ALA A 129 -11.18 5.21 9.61
CA ALA A 129 -10.63 4.77 10.90
C ALA A 129 -11.27 3.46 11.40
N LEU A 130 -12.59 3.31 11.22
CA LEU A 130 -13.32 2.07 11.55
C LEU A 130 -12.82 0.88 10.74
N GLU A 131 -12.83 0.99 9.41
CA GLU A 131 -12.48 -0.11 8.50
C GLU A 131 -10.99 -0.49 8.59
N VAL A 132 -10.11 0.49 8.82
CA VAL A 132 -8.68 0.26 9.08
C VAL A 132 -8.46 -0.48 10.40
N SER A 133 -9.25 -0.17 11.43
CA SER A 133 -9.20 -0.89 12.71
C SER A 133 -9.69 -2.34 12.57
N GLU A 134 -10.77 -2.56 11.82
CA GLU A 134 -11.28 -3.90 11.52
C GLU A 134 -10.27 -4.73 10.72
N LEU A 135 -9.64 -4.12 9.71
CA LEU A 135 -8.55 -4.74 8.94
C LEU A 135 -7.44 -5.24 9.87
N LEU A 136 -7.00 -4.41 10.82
CA LEU A 136 -5.96 -4.81 11.78
C LEU A 136 -6.43 -6.02 12.63
N GLN A 137 -7.64 -5.99 13.19
CA GLN A 137 -8.14 -7.09 14.01
C GLN A 137 -8.20 -8.41 13.23
N LEU A 138 -8.67 -8.38 11.97
CA LEU A 138 -8.68 -9.54 11.08
C LEU A 138 -7.28 -10.14 10.90
N GLN A 139 -6.24 -9.30 10.81
CA GLN A 139 -4.86 -9.78 10.65
C GLN A 139 -4.27 -10.38 11.93
N LEU A 140 -4.57 -9.77 13.07
CA LEU A 140 -4.10 -10.23 14.37
C LEU A 140 -4.81 -11.53 14.80
N GLY A 141 -6.02 -11.75 14.28
CA GLY A 141 -6.90 -12.83 14.70
C GLY A 141 -7.52 -12.54 16.06
N ASP A 142 -8.78 -12.96 16.23
CA ASP A 142 -9.34 -13.10 17.57
C ASP A 142 -8.54 -14.19 18.28
N SER A 143 -8.03 -13.86 19.47
CA SER A 143 -7.61 -14.88 20.41
C SER A 143 -8.87 -15.66 20.78
N VAL A 144 -9.11 -16.77 20.07
CA VAL A 144 -10.08 -17.79 20.49
C VAL A 144 -9.56 -18.46 21.75
#